data_AF-A0A813JRY5-F1
#
_entry.id   AF-A0A813JRY5-F1
#
_cell.length_a   1.000
_cell.length_b   1.000
_cell.length_c   1.000
_cell.angle_alpha   90.00
_cell.angle_beta   90.00
_cell.angle_gamma   90.00
#
_symmetry.space_group_name_H-M   'P 1'
#
loop_
_entity.id
_entity.type
_entity.pdbx_description
1 polymer ?
#
loop_
_entity_poly.entity_id
_entity_poly.type
_entity_poly.pdbx_seq_one_letter_code
_entity_poly.pdbx_strand_id
1 'polypeptide(L)'
;AGERGHEDGRDLGKVCLHGPWRSQGIENFFLLAPQCPNGLVWPALAKQVVALARSILQSHRLDASRCYITGLSMGGFGAWAAAVADPELFAAVVPVCGGFAPPLPRTTGLSA
;
A
#
# COMPACT_ATOMS: atom_id res chain seq x y z
N ALA A 1 7.75 -7.17 -11.49
CA ALA A 1 8.93 -6.66 -10.79
C ALA A 1 8.51 -5.97 -9.49
N GLY A 2 9.19 -6.29 -8.38
CA GLY A 2 9.03 -5.74 -7.02
C GLY A 2 7.82 -6.27 -6.25
N GLU A 3 8.03 -6.86 -5.05
CA GLU A 3 7.17 -7.10 -3.84
C GLU A 3 5.64 -7.27 -3.97
N ARG A 4 5.07 -7.32 -5.17
CA ARG A 4 3.64 -7.17 -5.44
C ARG A 4 2.83 -8.43 -5.15
N GLY A 5 3.48 -9.51 -4.75
CA GLY A 5 2.87 -10.82 -4.67
C GLY A 5 2.72 -11.47 -6.05
N HIS A 6 1.75 -12.38 -6.17
CA HIS A 6 1.36 -13.03 -7.43
C HIS A 6 -0.11 -12.72 -7.74
N GLU A 7 -0.49 -12.75 -9.01
CA GLU A 7 -1.83 -12.29 -9.46
C GLU A 7 -3.00 -13.08 -8.87
N ASP A 8 -2.78 -14.34 -8.52
CA ASP A 8 -3.78 -15.19 -7.87
C ASP A 8 -3.89 -14.96 -6.35
N GLY A 9 -3.06 -14.07 -5.79
CA GLY A 9 -3.00 -13.74 -4.37
C GLY A 9 -2.39 -14.83 -3.49
N ARG A 10 -1.90 -15.94 -4.05
CA ARG A 10 -1.49 -17.13 -3.28
C ARG A 10 0.00 -17.14 -2.90
N ASP A 11 0.82 -16.38 -3.61
CA ASP A 11 2.25 -16.26 -3.30
C ASP A 11 2.50 -15.20 -2.22
N LEU A 12 2.22 -15.60 -0.97
CA LEU A 12 2.49 -14.77 0.21
C LEU A 12 3.99 -14.62 0.48
N GLY A 13 4.84 -15.48 -0.07
CA GLY A 13 6.30 -15.41 0.12
C GLY A 13 6.87 -14.08 -0.38
N LYS A 14 6.36 -13.59 -1.51
CA LYS A 14 6.73 -12.27 -2.06
C LYS A 14 6.18 -11.10 -1.24
N VAL A 15 5.04 -11.25 -0.59
CA VAL A 15 4.48 -10.20 0.29
C VAL A 15 5.30 -10.10 1.57
N CYS A 16 5.73 -11.25 2.11
CA CYS A 16 6.49 -11.34 3.35
C CYS A 16 7.99 -11.05 3.18
N LEU A 17 8.48 -10.84 1.95
CA LEU A 17 9.90 -10.64 1.65
C LEU A 17 10.41 -9.30 2.20
N HIS A 18 9.65 -8.23 2.01
CA HIS A 18 9.94 -6.91 2.56
C HIS A 18 8.77 -6.40 3.40
N GLY A 19 9.07 -5.65 4.47
CA GLY A 19 8.05 -5.07 5.34
C GLY A 19 8.29 -5.38 6.82
N PRO A 20 7.34 -5.00 7.68
CA PRO A 20 7.54 -5.01 9.13
C PRO A 20 7.25 -6.38 9.78
N TRP A 21 7.14 -7.45 9.00
CA TRP A 21 6.67 -8.78 9.44
C TRP A 21 7.41 -9.38 10.63
N ARG A 22 8.69 -9.00 10.80
CA ARG A 22 9.59 -9.49 11.85
C ARG A 22 10.01 -8.38 12.81
N SER A 23 9.41 -7.21 12.71
CA SER A 23 9.70 -6.07 13.59
C SER A 23 9.10 -6.30 14.97
N GLN A 24 9.81 -5.88 16.02
CA GLN A 24 9.27 -5.91 17.37
C GLN A 24 8.03 -5.01 17.48
N GLY A 25 7.00 -5.47 18.18
CA GLY A 25 5.77 -4.70 18.40
C GLY A 25 4.74 -4.83 17.27
N ILE A 26 5.05 -5.56 16.20
CA ILE A 26 4.17 -5.71 15.04
C ILE A 26 2.86 -6.44 15.38
N GLU A 27 2.88 -7.29 16.41
CA GLU A 27 1.72 -8.00 16.95
C GLU A 27 0.64 -7.06 17.50
N ASN A 28 0.98 -5.80 17.78
CA ASN A 28 0.03 -4.79 18.25
C ASN A 28 -0.72 -4.09 17.10
N PHE A 29 -0.43 -4.46 15.85
CA PHE A 29 -1.03 -3.84 14.66
C PHE A 29 -1.86 -4.85 13.87
N PHE A 30 -2.97 -4.35 13.31
CA PHE A 30 -3.63 -5.02 12.20
C PHE A 30 -2.87 -4.70 10.91
N LEU A 31 -2.26 -5.72 10.29
CA LEU A 31 -1.54 -5.54 9.03
C LEU A 31 -2.43 -5.83 7.83
N LEU A 32 -2.65 -4.79 7.03
CA LEU A 32 -3.27 -4.88 5.71
C LEU A 32 -2.19 -4.80 4.64
N ALA A 33 -2.00 -5.88 3.88
CA ALA A 33 -1.02 -5.96 2.80
C ALA A 33 -1.66 -6.48 1.50
N PRO A 34 -2.32 -5.61 0.74
CA PRO A 34 -2.92 -5.98 -0.52
C PRO A 34 -1.85 -6.30 -1.57
N GLN A 35 -2.17 -7.19 -2.52
CA GLN A 35 -1.31 -7.52 -3.66
C GLN A 35 -1.76 -6.73 -4.90
N CYS A 36 -0.79 -6.22 -5.68
CA CYS A 36 -1.09 -5.39 -6.85
C CYS A 36 -1.31 -6.29 -8.07
N PRO A 37 -2.47 -6.24 -8.76
CA PRO A 37 -2.71 -7.01 -9.97
C PRO A 37 -1.66 -6.75 -11.05
N ASN A 38 -1.41 -7.76 -11.88
CA ASN A 38 -0.52 -7.64 -13.03
C ASN A 38 -1.01 -6.55 -14.00
N GLY A 39 -0.07 -5.83 -14.62
CA GLY A 39 -0.36 -4.70 -15.52
C GLY A 39 -0.71 -3.38 -14.83
N LEU A 40 -0.98 -3.41 -13.52
CA LEU A 40 -1.32 -2.21 -12.72
C LEU A 40 -0.18 -1.80 -11.78
N VAL A 41 -0.31 -0.57 -11.27
CA VAL A 41 0.61 0.07 -10.32
C VAL A 41 -0.19 0.69 -9.18
N TRP A 42 0.41 0.75 -7.99
CA TRP A 42 -0.28 1.26 -6.80
C TRP A 42 -0.84 2.69 -6.93
N PRO A 43 -0.16 3.65 -7.59
CA PRO A 43 -0.74 4.97 -7.82
C PRO A 43 -2.08 4.95 -8.55
N ALA A 44 -2.25 4.06 -9.53
CA ALA A 44 -3.51 3.92 -10.27
C ALA A 44 -4.63 3.28 -9.42
N LEU A 45 -4.28 2.63 -8.31
CA LEU A 45 -5.19 1.93 -7.41
C LEU A 45 -5.40 2.67 -6.07
N ALA A 46 -4.93 3.92 -5.94
CA ALA A 46 -4.93 4.65 -4.68
C ALA A 46 -6.32 4.74 -4.02
N LYS A 47 -7.36 5.04 -4.82
CA LYS A 47 -8.74 5.12 -4.31
C LYS A 47 -9.25 3.76 -3.82
N GLN A 48 -8.91 2.68 -4.50
CA GLN A 48 -9.27 1.32 -4.12
C GLN A 48 -8.56 0.90 -2.83
N VAL A 49 -7.29 1.27 -2.66
CA VAL A 49 -6.54 1.03 -1.42
C VAL A 49 -7.19 1.76 -0.25
N VAL A 50 -7.52 3.05 -0.41
CA VAL A 50 -8.24 3.84 0.60
C VAL A 50 -9.59 3.21 0.95
N ALA A 51 -10.39 2.83 -0.06
CA ALA A 51 -11.69 2.21 0.17
C ALA A 51 -11.56 0.88 0.93
N LEU A 52 -10.56 0.07 0.60
CA LEU A 52 -10.28 -1.17 1.32
C LEU A 52 -9.88 -0.91 2.77
N ALA A 53 -8.98 0.05 3.01
CA ALA A 53 -8.57 0.43 4.37
C ALA A 53 -9.76 0.89 5.22
N ARG A 54 -10.63 1.77 4.68
CA ARG A 54 -11.85 2.21 5.38
C ARG A 54 -12.81 1.06 5.68
N SER A 55 -13.02 0.17 4.73
CA SER A 55 -13.87 -1.02 4.92
C SER A 55 -13.35 -1.91 6.06
N ILE A 56 -12.03 -2.14 6.12
CA ILE A 56 -11.39 -2.91 7.18
C ILE A 56 -11.49 -2.21 8.53
N LEU A 57 -11.22 -0.90 8.59
CA LEU A 57 -11.36 -0.12 9.82
C LEU A 57 -12.79 -0.22 10.40
N GLN A 58 -13.81 -0.11 9.54
CA GLN A 58 -15.21 -0.22 9.93
C GLN A 58 -15.59 -1.64 10.36
N SER A 59 -15.13 -2.66 9.63
CA SER A 59 -15.54 -4.06 9.85
C SER A 59 -14.88 -4.72 11.07
N HIS A 60 -13.67 -4.28 11.44
CA HIS A 60 -12.86 -4.93 12.48
C HIS A 60 -12.74 -4.12 13.78
N ARG A 61 -13.54 -3.06 13.98
CA ARG A 61 -13.50 -2.18 15.18
C ARG A 61 -12.09 -1.70 15.53
N LEU A 62 -11.34 -1.31 14.50
CA LEU A 62 -9.98 -0.79 14.66
C LEU A 62 -10.02 0.70 15.04
N ASP A 63 -8.93 1.17 15.66
CA ASP A 63 -8.77 2.58 16.01
C ASP A 63 -8.46 3.41 14.76
N ALA A 64 -9.48 4.10 14.23
CA ALA A 64 -9.35 4.92 13.04
C ALA A 64 -8.40 6.12 13.22
N SER A 65 -8.10 6.54 14.45
CA SER A 65 -7.12 7.61 14.71
C SER A 65 -5.67 7.15 14.55
N ARG A 66 -5.44 5.83 14.43
CA ARG A 66 -4.12 5.20 14.30
C ARG A 66 -4.02 4.35 13.04
N CYS A 67 -4.47 4.90 11.92
CA CYS A 67 -4.26 4.30 10.61
C CYS A 67 -2.95 4.83 9.99
N TYR A 68 -2.07 3.94 9.55
CA TYR A 68 -0.77 4.30 8.98
C TYR A 68 -0.59 3.63 7.63
N ILE A 69 0.18 4.26 6.74
CA ILE A 69 0.51 3.67 5.44
C ILE A 69 2.00 3.78 5.15
N THR A 70 2.55 2.70 4.58
CA THR A 70 3.94 2.61 4.14
C THR A 70 4.02 1.81 2.83
N GLY A 71 5.13 1.91 2.14
CA GLY A 71 5.42 1.09 0.98
C GLY A 71 6.81 1.35 0.42
N LEU A 72 7.40 0.33 -0.20
CA LEU A 72 8.73 0.36 -0.80
C LEU A 72 8.64 0.53 -2.33
N SER A 73 9.48 1.38 -2.92
CA SER A 73 9.58 1.58 -4.37
C SER A 73 8.22 1.93 -4.98
N MET A 74 7.65 1.09 -5.86
CA MET A 74 6.29 1.25 -6.38
C MET A 74 5.23 1.42 -5.27
N GLY A 75 5.41 0.72 -4.14
CA GLY A 75 4.58 0.89 -2.95
C GLY A 75 4.74 2.25 -2.29
N GLY A 76 5.93 2.85 -2.34
CA GLY A 76 6.18 4.20 -1.84
C GLY A 76 5.44 5.27 -2.66
N PHE A 77 5.43 5.15 -3.99
CA PHE A 77 4.57 5.98 -4.85
C PHE A 77 3.09 5.76 -4.52
N GLY A 78 2.69 4.51 -4.25
CA GLY A 78 1.33 4.15 -3.83
C GLY A 78 0.92 4.79 -2.50
N ALA A 79 1.81 4.77 -1.50
CA ALA A 79 1.56 5.37 -0.19
C ALA A 79 1.32 6.88 -0.31
N TRP A 80 2.14 7.58 -1.10
CA TRP A 80 1.91 8.99 -1.42
C TRP A 80 0.56 9.21 -2.13
N ALA A 81 0.26 8.42 -3.15
CA ALA A 81 -0.97 8.56 -3.91
C ALA A 81 -2.23 8.30 -3.06
N ALA A 82 -2.19 7.31 -2.16
CA ALA A 82 -3.28 7.01 -1.23
C ALA A 82 -3.47 8.12 -0.21
N ALA A 83 -2.39 8.69 0.34
CA ALA A 83 -2.47 9.84 1.24
C ALA A 83 -3.10 11.07 0.57
N VAL A 84 -2.80 11.31 -0.71
CA VAL A 84 -3.45 12.41 -1.46
C VAL A 84 -4.90 12.08 -1.81
N ALA A 85 -5.22 10.81 -2.07
CA ALA A 85 -6.58 10.39 -2.38
C ALA A 85 -7.53 10.53 -1.17
N ASP A 86 -7.00 10.43 0.05
CA ASP A 86 -7.74 10.64 1.30
C ASP A 86 -6.84 11.25 2.39
N PRO A 87 -6.71 12.58 2.40
CA PRO A 87 -5.79 13.29 3.30
C PRO A 87 -6.08 13.14 4.79
N GLU A 88 -7.29 12.72 5.17
CA GLU A 88 -7.71 12.61 6.56
C GLU A 88 -7.61 11.18 7.11
N LEU A 89 -7.38 10.18 6.24
CA LEU A 89 -7.42 8.78 6.66
C LEU A 89 -6.20 8.37 7.48
N PHE A 90 -5.00 8.83 7.11
CA PHE A 90 -3.75 8.33 7.67
C PHE A 90 -3.15 9.30 8.70
N ALA A 91 -2.91 8.80 9.92
CA ALA A 91 -2.20 9.53 10.96
C ALA A 91 -0.70 9.70 10.64
N ALA A 92 -0.11 8.80 9.85
CA ALA A 92 1.24 8.94 9.33
C ALA A 92 1.43 8.19 8.00
N VAL A 93 2.34 8.72 7.17
CA VAL A 93 2.71 8.17 5.86
C VAL A 93 4.22 7.97 5.85
N VAL A 94 4.69 6.75 5.59
CA VAL A 94 6.12 6.38 5.58
C VAL A 94 6.49 5.77 4.22
N PRO A 95 6.70 6.58 3.18
CA PRO A 95 7.05 6.09 1.85
C PRO A 95 8.57 5.83 1.78
N VAL A 96 8.96 4.66 1.28
CA VAL A 96 10.37 4.25 1.19
C VAL A 96 10.78 4.15 -0.27
N CYS A 97 11.79 4.93 -0.67
CA CYS A 97 12.34 4.95 -2.04
C CYS A 97 11.26 5.10 -3.15
N GLY A 98 10.14 5.75 -2.81
CA GLY A 98 9.12 6.21 -3.76
C GLY A 98 9.20 7.72 -3.93
N GLY A 99 8.35 8.27 -4.79
CA GLY A 99 8.32 9.70 -5.04
C GLY A 99 6.92 10.25 -5.26
N PHE A 100 6.85 11.56 -5.36
CA PHE A 100 5.66 12.30 -5.74
C PHE A 100 6.02 13.18 -6.93
N ALA A 101 6.06 12.60 -8.13
CA ALA A 101 6.34 13.31 -9.37
C ALA A 101 5.10 13.22 -10.28
N PRO A 102 4.39 14.33 -10.53
CA PRO A 102 3.36 14.37 -11.56
C PRO A 102 3.99 14.26 -12.96
N PRO A 103 3.42 13.47 -13.88
CA PRO A 103 2.37 12.48 -13.67
C PRO A 103 2.93 11.20 -13.06
N LEU A 104 2.24 10.65 -12.04
CA LEU A 104 2.56 9.33 -11.52
C LEU A 104 2.31 8.27 -12.61
N PRO A 105 3.13 7.20 -12.68
CA PRO A 105 2.91 6.11 -13.63
C PRO A 105 1.50 5.53 -13.47
N ARG A 106 0.81 5.30 -14.60
CA ARG A 106 -0.55 4.72 -14.62
C ARG A 106 -0.57 3.23 -14.96
N THR A 107 0.50 2.72 -15.58
CA THR A 107 0.65 1.33 -15.99
C THR A 107 2.10 0.89 -15.73
N THR A 108 2.34 -0.42 -15.79
CA THR A 108 3.70 -0.99 -15.65
C THR A 108 4.54 -0.85 -16.93
N GLY A 109 3.93 -0.46 -18.04
CA GLY A 109 4.64 -0.22 -19.30
C GLY A 109 5.30 1.15 -19.29
N LEU A 110 6.62 1.19 -19.47
CA LEU A 110 7.29 2.42 -19.88
C LEU A 110 6.94 2.64 -21.36
N SER A 111 5.91 3.41 -21.64
CA SER A 111 5.79 4.03 -22.96
C SER A 111 6.80 5.16 -22.99
N ALA A 112 7.89 4.95 -23.72
CA ALA A 112 8.78 6.00 -24.20
C ALA A 112 8.05 6.89 -25.23
#